data_AF-A0A926XUU6-F1
#
_entry.id   AF-A0A926XUU6-F1
#
_cell.length_a   1.000
_cell.length_b   1.000
_cell.length_c   1.000
_cell.angle_alpha   90.00
_cell.angle_beta   90.00
_cell.angle_gamma   90.00
#
_symmetry.space_group_name_H-M   'P 1'
#
loop_
_entity.id
_entity.type
_entity.pdbx_description
1 polymer ?
#
loop_
_entity_poly.entity_id
_entity_poly.type
_entity_poly.pdbx_seq_one_letter_code
_entity_poly.pdbx_strand_id
1 'polypeptide(L)' 'MKTATERKIIRWFHILASIPILGYIYGPVASLPEPAFAVRVVILPAVILSGFWLWLGHYVKKWFRSGQGRTQKRVNFARK' A
#
# COMPACT_ATOMS: atom_id res chain seq x y z
N MET A 1 -9.40 -12.37 -5.86
CA MET A 1 -10.31 -11.57 -4.99
C MET A 1 -10.61 -10.24 -5.66
N LYS A 2 -11.75 -9.58 -5.38
CA LYS A 2 -12.02 -8.24 -5.94
C LYS A 2 -10.84 -7.31 -5.60
N THR A 3 -10.32 -6.57 -6.57
CA THR A 3 -9.17 -5.64 -6.41
C THR A 3 -9.41 -4.58 -5.32
N ALA A 4 -10.68 -4.31 -5.01
CA ALA A 4 -11.10 -3.43 -3.91
C ALA A 4 -10.88 -4.07 -2.53
N THR A 5 -11.07 -5.39 -2.41
CA THR A 5 -10.90 -6.14 -1.16
C THR A 5 -9.42 -6.24 -0.80
N GLU A 6 -8.56 -6.52 -1.78
CA GLU A 6 -7.10 -6.60 -1.58
C GLU A 6 -6.51 -5.28 -1.05
N ARG A 7 -6.92 -4.14 -1.62
CA ARG A 7 -6.51 -2.81 -1.12
C ARG A 7 -7.01 -2.51 0.28
N LYS A 8 -8.22 -2.97 0.63
CA LYS A 8 -8.73 -2.85 2.01
C LYS A 8 -7.88 -3.66 2.98
N ILE A 9 -7.52 -4.89 2.63
CA ILE A 9 -6.69 -5.76 3.48
C ILE A 9 -5.32 -5.13 3.71
N ILE A 10 -4.62 -4.70 2.65
CA ILE A 10 -3.29 -4.09 2.76
C ILE A 10 -3.35 -2.79 3.57
N ARG A 11 -4.40 -1.99 3.41
CA ARG A 11 -4.60 -0.76 4.20
C ARG A 11 -4.81 -1.06 5.68
N TRP A 12 -5.65 -2.04 6.01
CA TRP A 12 -5.87 -2.44 7.41
C TRP A 12 -4.60 -3.04 8.02
N PHE A 13 -3.89 -3.89 7.28
CA PHE A 13 -2.58 -4.41 7.68
C PHE A 13 -1.59 -3.28 7.98
N HIS A 14 -1.47 -2.29 7.09
CA HIS A 14 -0.57 -1.16 7.25
C HIS A 14 -0.88 -0.34 8.51
N ILE A 15 -2.17 -0.13 8.82
CA ILE A 15 -2.60 0.60 10.03
C ILE A 15 -2.29 -0.22 11.29
N LEU A 16 -2.57 -1.52 11.29
CA LEU A 16 -2.31 -2.38 12.45
C LEU A 16 -0.81 -2.56 12.70
N ALA A 17 -0.03 -2.76 11.63
CA ALA A 17 1.42 -2.93 11.71
C ALA A 17 2.16 -1.65 12.10
N SER A 18 1.55 -0.47 11.97
CA SER A 18 2.15 0.79 12.42
C SER A 18 1.92 1.07 13.93
N ILE A 19 1.01 0.38 14.59
CA ILE A 19 0.79 0.52 16.06
C ILE A 19 2.04 0.09 16.86
N PRO A 20 2.68 -1.07 16.60
CA PRO A 20 3.94 -1.45 17.27
C PRO A 20 5.07 -0.43 17.06
N ILE A 21 5.10 0.25 15.92
CA ILE A 21 6.09 1.30 15.64
C ILE A 21 5.88 2.50 16.58
N LEU A 22 4.63 2.87 16.86
CA LEU A 22 4.34 3.93 17.85
C LEU A 22 4.75 3.50 19.26
N GLY A 23 4.50 2.25 19.64
CA GLY A 23 4.98 1.68 20.90
C GLY A 23 6.50 1.62 21.00
N TYR A 24 7.19 1.52 19.86
CA TYR A 24 8.64 1.60 19.76
C TYR A 24 9.18 3.02 19.91
N ILE A 25 8.50 4.03 19.34
CA ILE A 25 8.94 5.43 19.42
C ILE A 25 8.62 6.05 20.79
N TYR A 26 7.42 5.80 21.32
CA TYR A 26 6.90 6.47 22.51
C TYR A 26 6.78 5.58 23.74
N GLY A 27 6.94 4.27 23.59
CA GLY A 27 6.73 3.29 24.65
C GLY A 27 7.99 2.52 25.06
N PRO A 28 7.87 1.61 26.03
CA PRO A 28 8.97 0.80 26.55
C PRO A 28 9.43 -0.29 25.57
N VAL A 29 8.84 -0.39 24.38
CA VAL A 29 9.21 -1.41 23.39
C VAL A 29 10.65 -1.18 22.89
N ALA A 30 11.17 0.05 22.97
CA ALA A 30 12.55 0.36 22.65
C ALA A 30 13.56 -0.12 23.70
N SER A 31 13.16 -0.26 24.97
CA SER A 31 14.06 -0.72 26.05
C SER A 31 14.16 -2.25 26.11
N LEU A 32 13.26 -2.97 25.44
CA LEU A 32 13.26 -4.42 25.34
C LEU A 32 14.00 -4.85 24.05
N PRO A 33 15.16 -5.52 24.13
CA PRO A 33 16.03 -5.77 22.97
C PRO A 33 15.37 -6.65 21.89
N GLU A 34 14.66 -7.71 22.29
CA GLU A 34 13.95 -8.62 21.38
C GLU A 34 12.86 -7.92 20.53
N PRO A 35 11.85 -7.25 21.14
CA PRO A 35 10.81 -6.59 20.36
C PRO A 35 11.32 -5.32 19.65
N ALA A 36 12.34 -4.63 20.17
CA ALA A 36 13.00 -3.54 19.46
C ALA A 36 13.60 -4.01 18.12
N PHE A 37 14.26 -5.18 18.11
CA PHE A 37 14.82 -5.77 16.90
C PHE A 37 13.72 -6.17 15.92
N ALA A 38 12.66 -6.83 16.40
CA ALA A 38 11.52 -7.22 15.57
C ALA A 38 10.86 -6.00 14.90
N VAL A 39 10.67 -4.90 15.64
CA VAL A 39 10.08 -3.68 15.06
C VAL A 39 10.98 -3.08 13.98
N ARG A 40 12.29 -3.01 14.21
CA ARG A 40 13.25 -2.42 13.27
C ARG A 40 13.45 -3.24 12.00
N VAL A 41 13.58 -4.56 12.12
CA VAL A 41 14.00 -5.44 11.02
C VAL A 41 12.83 -6.09 10.31
N VAL A 42 11.69 -6.25 10.97
CA VAL A 42 10.51 -6.93 10.38
C VAL A 42 9.38 -5.94 10.15
N ILE A 43 8.91 -5.28 11.21
CA ILE A 43 7.68 -4.46 11.13
C ILE A 43 7.90 -3.20 10.30
N LEU A 44 8.99 -2.47 10.52
CA LEU A 44 9.34 -1.27 9.75
C LEU A 44 9.40 -1.53 8.24
N PRO A 45 10.19 -2.50 7.72
CA PRO A 45 10.22 -2.76 6.29
C PRO A 45 8.88 -3.30 5.77
N ALA A 46 8.14 -4.11 6.54
CA ALA A 46 6.81 -4.57 6.13
C ALA A 46 5.79 -3.40 5.99
N VAL A 47 5.84 -2.42 6.90
CA VAL A 47 5.02 -1.20 6.83
C VAL A 47 5.43 -0.34 5.64
N ILE A 48 6.73 -0.17 5.38
CA ILE A 48 7.22 0.60 4.23
C ILE A 48 6.77 -0.06 2.91
N LEU A 49 6.94 -1.38 2.76
CA LEU A 49 6.54 -2.11 1.56
C LEU A 49 5.01 -2.04 1.33
N SER A 50 4.21 -2.21 2.38
CA SER A 50 2.75 -2.10 2.28
C SER A 50 2.29 -0.68 1.95
N GLY A 51 2.94 0.35 2.51
CA GLY A 51 2.68 1.76 2.17
C GLY A 51 3.06 2.07 0.72
N PHE A 52 4.21 1.59 0.27
CA PHE A 52 4.66 1.74 -1.11
C PHE A 52 3.70 1.04 -2.09
N TRP A 53 3.20 -0.14 -1.74
CA TRP A 53 2.21 -0.86 -2.54
C TRP A 53 0.89 -0.10 -2.67
N LEU A 54 0.40 0.48 -1.57
CA LEU A 54 -0.79 1.33 -1.60
C LEU A 54 -0.58 2.57 -2.48
N TRP A 55 0.60 3.17 -2.45
CA TRP A 55 0.94 4.34 -3.26
C TRP A 55 1.08 4.01 -4.76
N LEU A 56 1.89 3.00 -5.11
CA LEU A 56 2.11 2.59 -6.50
C LEU A 56 0.85 1.98 -7.14
N GLY A 57 -0.01 1.34 -6.35
CA GLY A 57 -1.25 0.77 -6.86
C GLY A 57 -2.17 1.80 -7.53
N HIS A 58 -2.09 3.09 -7.16
CA HIS A 58 -2.81 4.17 -7.86
C HIS A 58 -2.13 4.58 -9.17
N TYR A 59 -0.80 4.63 -9.21
CA TYR A 59 -0.02 4.97 -10.40
C TYR A 59 -0.17 3.92 -11.51
N VAL A 60 -0.12 2.63 -11.18
CA VAL A 60 -0.31 1.55 -12.17
C VAL A 60 -1.70 1.62 -12.80
N LYS A 61 -2.74 1.89 -12.02
CA LYS A 61 -4.11 2.04 -12.54
C LYS A 61 -4.27 3.28 -13.43
N LYS A 62 -3.56 4.37 -13.10
CA LYS A 62 -3.51 5.59 -13.92
C LYS A 62 -2.82 5.31 -15.26
N TRP A 63 -1.74 4.53 -15.26
CA TRP A 63 -1.00 4.18 -16.46
C TRP A 63 -1.80 3.28 -17.40
N PHE A 64 -2.50 2.28 -16.86
CA PHE A 64 -3.40 1.43 -17.67
C PHE A 64 -4.60 2.19 -18.24
N ARG A 65 -5.18 3.15 -17.50
CA ARG A 65 -6.29 3.98 -17.98
C ARG A 65 -5.88 4.99 -19.06
N SER A 66 -4.61 5.43 -19.07
CA SER A 66 -4.12 6.35 -20.10
C SER A 66 -3.91 5.67 -21.45
N GLY A 67 -3.73 4.34 -21.48
CA GLY A 67 -3.74 3.56 -22.72
C GLY A 67 -5.13 3.30 -23.32
N GLN A 68 -6.16 3.05 -22.48
CA GLN A 68 -7.50 2.66 -22.97
C GLN A 68 -8.41 3.84 -23.36
N GLY A 69 -8.18 5.05 -22.82
CA GLY A 69 -8.99 6.22 -23.13
C GLY A 69 -8.88 6.73 -24.58
N ARG A 70 -7.83 6.36 -25.31
CA ARG A 70 -7.63 6.75 -26.72
C ARG A 70 -8.33 5.81 -27.70
N THR A 71 -8.42 4.52 -27.39
CA THR A 71 -9.05 3.54 -28.29
C THR A 71 -10.57 3.74 -28.35
N GLN A 72 -11.23 3.98 -27.21
CA GLN A 72 -12.70 4.16 -27.17
C GLN A 72 -13.18 5.38 -27.99
N LYS A 73 -12.43 6.50 -27.94
CA LYS A 73 -12.81 7.72 -28.68
C LYS A 73 -12.70 7.55 -30.20
N ARG A 74 -11.79 6.72 -30.69
CA ARG A 74 -11.61 6.48 -32.13
C ARG A 74 -12.74 5.63 -32.73
N VAL A 75 -13.22 4.62 -32.00
CA VAL A 75 -14.32 3.75 -32.46
C VAL A 75 -15.65 4.50 -32.52
N ASN A 76 -15.92 5.40 -31.56
CA ASN A 76 -17.14 6.20 -31.57
C ASN A 76 -17.13 7.32 -32.62
N PHE A 77 -15.96 7.82 -33.03
CA PHE A 77 -15.85 8.81 -34.11
C PHE A 77 -15.99 8.17 -35.50
N ALA A 78 -15.49 6.95 -35.70
CA ALA A 78 -15.64 6.21 -36.97
C ALA A 78 -17.06 5.66 -37.22
N ARG A 79 -17.99 5.86 -36.27
CA ARG A 79 -19.37 5.36 -36.32
C ARG A 79 -20.41 6.49 -36.47
N LYS A 80 -19.96 7.73 -36.63
CA LYS A 80 -20.78 8.93 -36.86
C LYS A 80 -20.47 9.48 -38.24
#